data_AF-A0A935XQJ3-F1
#
_entry.id   AF-A0A935XQJ3-F1
#
_cell.length_a   1.000
_cell.length_b   1.000
_cell.length_c   1.000
_cell.angle_alpha   90.00
_cell.angle_beta   90.00
_cell.angle_gamma   90.00
#
_symmetry.space_group_name_H-M   'P 1'
#
loop_
_entity.id
_entity.type
_entity.pdbx_description
1 polymer ?
#
loop_
_entity_poly.entity_id
_entity_poly.type
_entity_poly.pdbx_seq_one_letter_code
_entity_poly.pdbx_strand_id
1 'polypeptide(L)' 'MIETHSQHLVNRLGALIEKGHLDPKDVSIILFEQDPNRADTTKIRVSEFDSEGVLRNWPFGFFDPEL' A
#
# COMPACT_ATOMS: atom_id res chain seq x y z
N MET A 1 4.21 -11.74 8.14
CA MET A 1 4.57 -10.42 7.58
C MET A 1 5.33 -10.66 6.30
N ILE A 2 5.00 -9.97 5.21
CA ILE A 2 5.58 -10.14 3.87
C ILE A 2 6.05 -8.76 3.39
N GLU A 3 7.25 -8.70 2.80
CA GLU A 3 7.73 -7.52 2.08
C GLU A 3 7.57 -7.74 0.58
N THR A 4 7.06 -6.75 -0.14
CA THR A 4 6.87 -6.86 -1.59
C THR A 4 6.89 -5.49 -2.26
N HIS A 5 7.26 -5.50 -3.54
CA HIS A 5 7.08 -4.38 -4.47
C HIS A 5 5.98 -4.68 -5.51
N SER A 6 5.22 -5.78 -5.32
CA SER A 6 4.22 -6.21 -6.29
C SER A 6 2.92 -5.42 -6.15
N GLN A 7 2.64 -4.57 -7.13
CA GLN A 7 1.32 -3.94 -7.32
C GLN A 7 0.18 -4.96 -7.30
N HIS A 8 0.38 -6.06 -8.01
CA HIS A 8 -0.66 -7.07 -8.20
C HIS A 8 -1.09 -7.69 -6.87
N LEU A 9 -0.18 -7.83 -5.90
CA LEU A 9 -0.53 -8.31 -4.57
C LEU A 9 -1.44 -7.31 -3.85
N VAL A 10 -1.07 -6.03 -3.82
CA VAL A 10 -1.87 -4.98 -3.17
C VAL A 10 -3.26 -4.88 -3.80
N ASN A 11 -3.34 -4.90 -5.13
CA ASN A 11 -4.62 -4.87 -5.85
C ASN A 11 -5.45 -6.12 -5.58
N ARG A 12 -4.82 -7.30 -5.46
CA ARG A 12 -5.52 -8.54 -5.16
C ARG A 12 -6.10 -8.53 -3.74
N LEU A 13 -5.39 -7.96 -2.77
CA LEU A 13 -5.90 -7.78 -1.41
C LEU A 13 -7.15 -6.91 -1.40
N GLY A 14 -7.11 -5.76 -2.08
CA GLY A 14 -8.29 -4.89 -2.26
C GLY A 14 -9.48 -5.63 -2.90
N ALA A 15 -9.24 -6.39 -3.97
CA ALA A 15 -10.29 -7.18 -4.63
C ALA A 15 -10.84 -8.33 -3.76
N LEU A 16 -10.07 -8.87 -2.80
CA LEU A 16 -10.59 -9.85 -1.85
C LEU A 16 -11.47 -9.19 -0.79
N ILE A 17 -11.10 -7.98 -0.37
CA ILE A 17 -11.88 -7.17 0.58
C ILE A 17 -13.22 -6.74 -0.04
N GLU A 18 -13.19 -6.20 -1.26
CA GLU A 18 -14.39 -5.83 -2.03
C GLU A 18 -15.38 -7.01 -2.13
N LYS A 19 -14.86 -8.23 -2.34
CA LYS A 19 -15.68 -9.45 -2.43
C LYS A 19 -16.08 -10.03 -1.08
N GLY A 20 -15.75 -9.39 0.04
CA GLY A 20 -16.05 -9.86 1.40
C GLY A 20 -15.31 -11.14 1.80
N HIS A 21 -14.23 -11.50 1.12
CA HIS A 21 -13.42 -12.69 1.45
C HIS A 21 -12.32 -12.38 2.48
N LEU A 22 -12.11 -11.10 2.79
CA LEU A 22 -11.09 -10.61 3.71
C LEU A 22 -11.61 -9.38 4.44
N ASP A 23 -11.51 -9.33 5.77
CA ASP A 23 -11.85 -8.13 6.52
C ASP A 23 -10.72 -7.10 6.34
N PRO A 24 -11.01 -5.84 5.97
CA PRO A 24 -9.98 -4.80 5.85
C PRO A 24 -9.17 -4.60 7.13
N LYS A 25 -9.74 -4.88 8.31
CA LYS A 25 -9.04 -4.76 9.60
C LYS A 25 -7.96 -5.81 9.82
N ASP A 26 -7.99 -6.90 9.05
CA ASP A 26 -6.97 -7.94 9.10
C ASP A 26 -5.76 -7.62 8.21
N VAL A 27 -5.77 -6.48 7.51
CA VAL A 27 -4.73 -6.08 6.56
C VAL A 27 -4.22 -4.68 6.88
N SER A 28 -2.90 -4.56 7.05
CA SER A 28 -2.20 -3.27 7.15
C SER A 28 -1.10 -3.22 6.11
N ILE A 29 -1.01 -2.11 5.38
CA ILE A 29 0.08 -1.83 4.44
C ILE A 29 1.01 -0.81 5.08
N ILE A 30 2.30 -1.15 5.16
CA ILE A 30 3.34 -0.26 5.64
C ILE A 30 4.20 0.12 4.45
N LEU A 31 4.27 1.41 4.15
CA LEU A 31 4.97 1.99 3.02
C LEU A 31 6.26 2.63 3.51
N PHE A 32 7.35 2.35 2.81
CA PHE A 32 8.67 2.92 3.04
C PHE A 32 9.04 3.77 1.82
N GLU A 33 9.11 5.08 2.00
CA GLU A 33 9.37 6.04 0.94
C GLU A 33 10.60 6.87 1.30
N GLN A 34 11.42 7.26 0.32
CA GLN A 34 12.49 8.22 0.56
C GLN A 34 11.89 9.63 0.76
N ASP A 35 12.40 10.40 1.72
CA ASP A 35 12.01 11.80 1.88
C ASP A 35 12.58 12.62 0.71
N PRO A 36 11.75 13.18 -0.18
CA PRO A 36 12.25 13.93 -1.34
C PRO A 36 13.07 15.16 -0.94
N ASN A 37 12.92 15.65 0.30
CA ASN A 37 13.67 16.79 0.82
C ASN A 37 14.92 16.39 1.64
N ARG A 38 15.10 15.10 1.93
CA ARG A 38 16.20 14.58 2.76
C ARG A 38 16.66 13.23 2.22
N ALA A 39 17.69 13.26 1.40
CA ALA A 39 18.19 12.12 0.62
C ALA A 39 18.50 10.85 1.46
N ASP A 40 18.72 10.99 2.77
CA ASP A 40 19.05 9.87 3.66
C ASP A 40 17.97 9.59 4.72
N THR A 41 16.73 10.04 4.50
CA THR A 41 15.62 9.82 5.43
C THR A 41 14.54 8.97 4.78
N THR A 42 14.21 7.84 5.39
CA THR A 42 13.03 7.05 5.04
C THR A 42 11.82 7.53 5.83
N LYS A 43 10.73 7.86 5.13
CA LYS A 43 9.42 8.11 5.72
C LYS A 43 8.62 6.81 5.70
N ILE A 44 8.04 6.49 6.85
CA ILE A 44 7.13 5.36 7.00
C ILE A 44 5.70 5.90 7.01
N ARG A 45 4.84 5.30 6.19
CA ARG A 45 3.39 5.58 6.21
C ARG A 45 2.62 4.30 6.40
N VAL A 46 1.52 4.39 7.14
CA VAL A 46 0.55 3.30 7.25
C VAL A 46 -0.63 3.60 6.35
N SER A 47 -1.02 2.60 5.60
CA SER A 47 -2.08 2.64 4.62
C SER A 47 -3.02 1.46 4.88
N GLU A 48 -4.32 1.73 4.79
CA GLU A 48 -5.38 0.81 5.20
C GLU A 48 -6.41 0.71 4.09
N PHE A 49 -7.03 -0.45 3.96
CA PHE A 49 -8.16 -0.62 3.06
C PHE A 49 -9.44 -0.16 3.75
N ASP A 50 -10.36 0.42 2.98
CA ASP A 50 -11.74 0.56 3.43
C ASP A 50 -12.60 -0.66 3.07
N SER A 51 -13.88 -0.58 3.42
CA SER A 51 -14.85 -1.66 3.19
C SER A 51 -15.11 -1.95 1.72
N GLU A 52 -14.74 -1.04 0.81
CA GLU A 52 -14.89 -1.23 -0.63
C GLU A 52 -13.60 -1.80 -1.25
N GLY A 53 -12.59 -2.12 -0.43
CA GLY A 53 -11.30 -2.63 -0.89
C GLY A 53 -10.41 -1.54 -1.50
N VAL A 54 -10.73 -0.26 -1.27
CA VAL A 54 -9.94 0.87 -1.73
C VAL A 54 -8.90 1.20 -0.67
N LEU A 55 -7.63 1.28 -1.08
CA LEU A 55 -6.53 1.62 -0.19
C LEU A 55 -6.47 3.14 0.02
N ARG A 56 -6.49 3.56 1.29
CA ARG A 56 -6.41 4.96 1.72
C ARG A 56 -4.96 5.38 1.94
N ASN A 57 -4.66 6.66 1.71
CA ASN A 57 -3.28 7.18 1.74
C ASN A 57 -2.38 6.48 0.72
N TRP A 58 -2.89 6.33 -0.51
CA TRP A 58 -2.18 5.70 -1.61
C TRP A 58 -0.81 6.36 -1.82
N PRO A 59 0.28 5.60 -1.94
CA PRO A 59 1.61 6.16 -2.20
C PRO A 59 1.66 6.77 -3.60
N PHE A 60 1.85 8.09 -3.64
CA PHE A 60 1.96 8.82 -4.90
C PHE A 60 3.23 8.36 -5.65
N GLY A 61 3.08 7.96 -6.91
CA GLY A 61 4.21 7.53 -7.74
C GLY A 61 4.75 6.13 -7.47
N PHE A 62 4.09 5.29 -6.65
CA PHE A 62 4.50 3.88 -6.43
C PHE A 62 4.50 3.01 -7.70
N PHE A 63 3.85 3.48 -8.77
CA PHE A 63 3.85 2.83 -10.09
C PHE A 63 4.41 3.72 -11.19
N ASP A 64 5.02 4.84 -10.82
CA ASP A 64 5.71 5.64 -11.82
C ASP A 64 6.90 4.82 -12.33
N PRO A 65 7.16 4.81 -13.64
CA PRO A 65 8.29 4.11 -14.19
C PRO A 65 9.58 4.64 -13.54
N GLU A 66 10.45 3.73 -13.10
CA GLU A 66 11.80 4.11 -12.70
C GLU A 66 12.47 4.79 -13.91
N LEU A 67 12.84 6.08 -13.74
CA LEU A 67 13.53 6.88 -14.75
C LEU A 67 14.98 6.44 -14.93
#